data_AF-A0A2T2YEE7-F1
#
_entry.id   AF-A0A2T2YEE7-F1
#
_cell.length_a   1.000
_cell.length_b   1.000
_cell.length_c   1.000
_cell.angle_alpha   90.00
_cell.angle_beta   90.00
_cell.angle_gamma   90.00
#
_symmetry.space_group_name_H-M   'P 1'
#
loop_
_entity.id
_entity.type
_entity.pdbx_description
1 polymer ?
#
loop_
_entity_poly.entity_id
_entity_poly.type
_entity_poly.pdbx_seq_one_letter_code
_entity_poly.pdbx_strand_id
1 'polypeptide(L)'
;MVIFRAKKLPEGTVLHYFKNTNKLMNPQKPDLTDIKALSIVKILSSINIFPQFKSGGEQYYISPIRNPEKTPSFTVNERKNCWFDHGFEGGGVGGDVIDLVSRLYEIEFPVAVEFLQQAIHNPALLGSKLTKVAAVAPAEREYKSTLTLLQAGPVEHAILLKYLRSRAINLDLLSGCSDLLHQVYYQLAGKNKIYYGLGFKNNAGGYEVRTYNFQSFIGSKKDVTFLKGSWPGLAVFEGFMDYLSALTYWKTTSLKYDILILNSTRMLKAALPIILSQPHVYSFLDNDQSGLQATEFIKEKCQENEIGFTNHSEIYKGYKDFNDLLTNSAPPRPLPGTSKDTVSEISKNSKWWLWVIFREMQFTKDGVGFTKFTWFSFNSDASGYQALLQFRQSLESKIKYYRLCERTKGRDFKILEEGHV
;
A
#
# COMPACT_ATOMS: atom_id res chain seq x y z
N MET A 1 3.76 8.16 19.86
CA MET A 1 3.62 9.14 18.77
C MET A 1 3.20 10.45 19.42
N VAL A 2 4.10 11.42 19.53
CA VAL A 2 3.70 12.76 19.98
C VAL A 2 2.92 13.39 18.83
N ILE A 3 1.61 13.59 19.04
CA ILE A 3 0.78 14.39 18.15
C ILE A 3 1.19 15.83 18.41
N PHE A 4 1.89 16.45 17.45
CA PHE A 4 2.09 17.89 17.47
C PHE A 4 0.75 18.55 17.20
N ARG A 5 0.10 19.10 18.23
CA ARG A 5 -0.91 20.15 18.04
C ARG A 5 -0.18 21.40 17.55
N ALA A 6 -0.04 21.54 16.23
CA ALA A 6 0.35 22.82 15.66
C ALA A 6 -0.76 23.83 15.96
N LYS A 7 -0.39 24.99 16.52
CA LYS A 7 -1.26 26.18 16.51
C LYS A 7 -1.74 26.39 15.07
N LYS A 8 -3.03 26.68 14.93
CA LYS A 8 -3.81 26.92 13.70
C LYS A 8 -2.92 27.38 12.53
N LEU A 9 -2.72 26.51 11.53
CA LEU A 9 -2.06 26.87 10.29
C LEU A 9 -2.92 27.89 9.52
N PRO A 10 -2.34 28.79 8.71
CA PRO A 10 -3.11 29.69 7.85
C PRO A 10 -4.06 28.90 6.93
N GLU A 11 -5.25 29.46 6.67
CA GLU A 11 -6.21 28.87 5.72
C GLU A 11 -5.57 28.66 4.34
N GLY A 12 -5.77 27.48 3.75
CA GLY A 12 -5.13 27.08 2.48
C GLY A 12 -3.86 26.25 2.61
N THR A 13 -3.37 25.98 3.83
CA THR A 13 -2.18 25.14 4.03
C THR A 13 -2.47 23.65 3.77
N VAL A 14 -1.85 23.08 2.73
CA VAL A 14 -1.85 21.62 2.47
C VAL A 14 -0.50 21.04 2.92
N LEU A 15 -0.54 20.15 3.92
CA LEU A 15 0.64 19.50 4.47
C LEU A 15 0.83 18.12 3.82
N HIS A 16 1.86 17.96 2.98
CA HIS A 16 2.22 16.66 2.45
C HIS A 16 3.29 16.00 3.34
N TYR A 17 2.95 14.85 3.92
CA TYR A 17 3.87 14.03 4.71
C TYR A 17 4.36 12.85 3.88
N PHE A 18 5.67 12.77 3.63
CA PHE A 18 6.30 11.54 3.14
C PHE A 18 7.03 10.85 4.30
N LYS A 19 6.54 9.67 4.69
CA LYS A 19 7.23 8.79 5.62
C LYS A 19 8.21 7.92 4.83
N ASN A 20 9.45 8.37 4.69
CA ASN A 20 10.51 7.44 4.33
C ASN A 20 11.11 6.85 5.60
N THR A 21 10.57 5.71 6.06
CA THR A 21 11.25 4.88 7.06
C THR A 21 12.02 3.78 6.35
N ASN A 22 13.20 4.11 5.82
CA ASN A 22 14.18 3.10 5.50
C ASN A 22 14.81 2.61 6.80
N LYS A 23 14.47 1.37 7.21
CA LYS A 23 15.30 0.61 8.12
C LYS A 23 16.23 -0.25 7.28
N LEU A 24 17.53 0.02 7.40
CA LEU A 24 18.61 -0.81 6.88
C LEU A 24 18.49 -2.22 7.44
N MET A 25 18.48 -3.23 6.57
CA MET A 25 19.09 -4.54 6.84
C MET A 25 19.92 -4.90 5.60
N ASN A 26 21.22 -5.02 5.81
CA ASN A 26 22.21 -5.56 4.88
C ASN A 26 22.38 -7.04 5.28
N PRO A 27 22.40 -7.96 4.30
CA PRO A 27 23.69 -8.49 3.90
C PRO A 27 23.82 -8.26 2.39
N GLN A 28 24.49 -7.17 2.02
CA GLN A 28 24.42 -6.55 0.68
C GLN A 28 22.98 -6.24 0.22
N LYS A 29 22.52 -5.05 0.61
CA LYS A 29 21.33 -4.35 0.14
C LYS A 29 21.44 -4.26 -1.38
N PRO A 30 20.45 -4.74 -2.14
CA PRO A 30 20.47 -4.57 -3.59
C PRO A 30 20.53 -3.06 -3.85
N ASP A 31 21.61 -2.62 -4.47
CA ASP A 31 21.71 -1.24 -4.89
C ASP A 31 20.75 -1.06 -6.07
N LEU A 32 19.58 -0.49 -5.79
CA LEU A 32 18.60 -0.17 -6.81
C LEU A 32 19.19 0.78 -7.87
N THR A 33 20.29 1.48 -7.55
CA THR A 33 21.04 2.30 -8.51
C THR A 33 21.67 1.43 -9.59
N ASP A 34 22.32 0.34 -9.21
CA ASP A 34 22.95 -0.61 -10.15
C ASP A 34 21.91 -1.34 -10.99
N ILE A 35 20.80 -1.76 -10.37
CA ILE A 35 19.68 -2.36 -11.10
C ILE A 35 19.10 -1.37 -12.11
N LYS A 36 18.84 -0.12 -11.71
CA LYS A 36 18.28 0.91 -12.60
C LYS A 36 19.25 1.38 -13.68
N ALA A 37 20.55 1.09 -13.53
CA ALA A 37 21.55 1.35 -14.55
C ALA A 37 21.58 0.27 -15.66
N LEU A 38 20.91 -0.87 -15.48
CA LEU A 38 20.78 -1.89 -16.53
C LEU A 38 20.06 -1.33 -17.75
N SER A 39 20.70 -1.39 -18.91
CA SER A 39 20.18 -0.82 -20.15
C SER A 39 18.94 -1.57 -20.65
N ILE A 40 17.82 -0.86 -20.75
CA ILE A 40 16.58 -1.38 -21.35
C ILE A 40 16.82 -1.87 -22.78
N VAL A 41 17.60 -1.13 -23.57
CA VAL A 41 17.94 -1.51 -24.96
C VAL A 41 18.65 -2.87 -24.99
N LYS A 42 19.60 -3.09 -24.07
CA LYS A 42 20.32 -4.37 -23.98
C LYS A 42 19.37 -5.52 -23.57
N ILE A 43 18.49 -5.28 -22.60
CA ILE A 43 17.51 -6.28 -22.15
C ILE A 43 16.55 -6.65 -23.28
N LEU A 44 16.02 -5.68 -24.02
CA LEU A 44 15.15 -5.96 -25.16
C LEU A 44 15.91 -6.76 -26.24
N SER A 45 17.15 -6.38 -26.54
CA SER A 45 17.96 -7.09 -27.53
C SER A 45 18.31 -8.53 -27.11
N SER A 46 18.51 -8.79 -25.81
CA SER A 46 18.81 -10.15 -25.32
C SER A 46 17.63 -11.10 -25.44
N ILE A 47 16.39 -10.57 -25.48
CA ILE A 47 15.18 -11.33 -25.77
C ILE A 47 14.73 -11.22 -27.25
N ASN A 48 15.64 -10.82 -28.15
CA ASN A 48 15.41 -10.67 -29.60
C ASN A 48 14.35 -9.62 -29.98
N ILE A 49 14.20 -8.56 -29.19
CA ILE A 49 13.32 -7.43 -29.47
C ILE A 49 14.16 -6.24 -29.91
N PHE A 50 13.99 -5.84 -31.16
CA PHE A 50 14.79 -4.81 -31.82
C PHE A 50 13.94 -3.61 -32.24
N PRO A 51 14.51 -2.40 -32.24
CA PRO A 51 13.79 -1.20 -32.66
C PRO A 51 13.47 -1.27 -34.15
N GLN A 52 12.30 -0.81 -34.52
CA GLN A 52 11.86 -0.65 -35.90
C GLN A 52 12.51 0.58 -36.55
N PHE A 53 12.63 1.68 -35.79
CA PHE A 53 13.33 2.89 -36.23
C PHE A 53 13.76 3.74 -35.02
N LYS A 54 14.54 4.79 -35.27
CA LYS A 54 14.96 5.77 -34.27
C LYS A 54 14.54 7.17 -34.70
N SER A 55 14.00 7.97 -33.77
CA SER A 55 13.59 9.36 -34.02
C SER A 55 13.60 10.16 -32.73
N GLY A 56 13.95 11.46 -32.78
CA GLY A 56 13.87 12.35 -31.61
C GLY A 56 14.77 11.96 -30.43
N GLY A 57 15.77 11.09 -30.62
CA GLY A 57 16.59 10.53 -29.54
C GLY A 57 15.95 9.35 -28.80
N GLU A 58 14.90 8.76 -29.37
CA GLU A 58 14.20 7.59 -28.86
C GLU A 58 14.20 6.46 -29.90
N GLN A 59 14.14 5.23 -29.41
CA GLN A 59 14.06 4.02 -30.23
C GLN A 59 12.62 3.49 -30.18
N TYR A 60 12.02 3.22 -31.34
CA TYR A 60 10.62 2.82 -31.47
C TYR A 60 10.52 1.33 -31.74
N TYR A 61 9.67 0.63 -31.00
CA TYR A 61 9.46 -0.81 -31.05
C TYR A 61 7.97 -1.10 -31.25
N ILE A 62 7.68 -2.26 -31.84
CA ILE A 62 6.36 -2.89 -31.67
C ILE A 62 6.25 -3.26 -30.19
N SER A 63 5.14 -2.89 -29.55
CA SER A 63 5.00 -3.11 -28.10
C SER A 63 5.23 -4.57 -27.70
N PRO A 64 6.16 -4.84 -26.76
CA PRO A 64 6.44 -6.18 -26.28
C PRO A 64 5.58 -6.60 -25.08
N ILE A 65 4.68 -5.72 -24.60
CA ILE A 65 3.94 -5.88 -23.33
C ILE A 65 2.41 -5.89 -23.51
N ARG A 66 1.90 -5.96 -24.73
CA ARG A 66 0.47 -6.10 -25.04
C ARG A 66 0.23 -6.77 -26.39
N ASN A 67 -1.05 -6.90 -26.76
CA ASN A 67 -1.47 -7.52 -28.01
C ASN A 67 -0.76 -6.90 -29.23
N PRO A 68 -0.43 -7.72 -30.26
CA PRO A 68 0.34 -7.27 -31.41
C PRO A 68 -0.28 -6.07 -32.11
N GLU A 69 0.58 -5.11 -32.44
CA GLU A 69 0.23 -3.92 -33.21
C GLU A 69 1.00 -3.88 -34.53
N LYS A 70 0.52 -3.07 -35.49
CA LYS A 70 1.19 -2.86 -36.78
C LYS A 70 2.10 -1.64 -36.80
N THR A 71 1.82 -0.65 -35.96
CA THR A 71 2.57 0.62 -35.91
C THR A 71 3.34 0.69 -34.59
N PRO A 72 4.67 0.92 -34.62
CA PRO A 72 5.49 1.02 -33.40
C PRO A 72 5.02 2.17 -32.52
N SER A 73 4.69 1.87 -31.27
CA SER A 73 4.25 2.87 -30.29
C SER A 73 4.94 2.74 -28.93
N PHE A 74 5.83 1.75 -28.78
CA PHE A 74 6.69 1.60 -27.62
C PHE A 74 8.02 2.30 -27.86
N THR A 75 8.33 3.31 -27.06
CA THR A 75 9.55 4.12 -27.15
C THR A 75 10.50 3.81 -26.00
N VAL A 76 11.79 3.78 -26.30
CA VAL A 76 12.87 3.70 -25.30
C VAL A 76 13.76 4.91 -25.44
N ASN A 77 13.92 5.67 -24.35
CA ASN A 77 14.86 6.75 -24.26
C ASN A 77 16.17 6.24 -23.65
N GLU A 78 17.16 5.99 -24.50
CA GLU A 78 18.43 5.38 -24.10
C GLU A 78 19.22 6.24 -23.09
N ARG A 79 19.14 7.58 -23.22
CA ARG A 79 19.82 8.51 -22.31
C ARG A 79 19.21 8.53 -20.91
N LYS A 80 17.88 8.44 -20.82
CA LYS A 80 17.16 8.43 -19.53
C LYS A 80 16.99 7.01 -18.97
N ASN A 81 17.33 5.99 -19.74
CA ASN A 81 17.08 4.58 -19.46
C ASN A 81 15.64 4.32 -18.97
N CYS A 82 14.68 4.90 -19.70
CA CYS A 82 13.25 4.74 -19.43
C CYS A 82 12.51 4.37 -20.71
N TRP A 83 11.34 3.77 -20.56
CA TRP A 83 10.48 3.37 -21.68
C TRP A 83 9.08 3.93 -21.51
N PHE A 84 8.35 4.03 -22.62
CA PHE A 84 6.95 4.44 -22.65
C PHE A 84 6.21 3.77 -23.81
N ASP A 85 5.03 3.22 -23.58
CA ASP A 85 4.13 2.67 -24.58
C ASP A 85 2.93 3.59 -24.74
N HIS A 86 2.83 4.21 -25.91
CA HIS A 86 1.77 5.18 -26.23
C HIS A 86 0.42 4.52 -26.58
N GLY A 87 0.37 3.20 -26.76
CA GLY A 87 -0.85 2.51 -27.23
C GLY A 87 -1.76 1.94 -26.14
N PHE A 88 -1.50 2.20 -24.86
CA PHE A 88 -2.44 1.87 -23.77
C PHE A 88 -3.56 2.92 -23.67
N GLU A 89 -4.79 2.44 -23.44
CA GLU A 89 -5.95 3.31 -23.18
C GLU A 89 -5.70 4.17 -21.92
N GLY A 90 -6.02 5.47 -22.00
CA GLY A 90 -5.82 6.41 -20.90
C GLY A 90 -4.52 7.23 -20.92
N GLY A 91 -3.77 7.24 -22.03
CA GLY A 91 -2.63 8.15 -22.22
C GLY A 91 -1.24 7.52 -22.17
N GLY A 92 -1.16 6.19 -22.28
CA GLY A 92 0.09 5.43 -22.32
C GLY A 92 0.66 5.03 -20.96
N VAL A 93 1.61 4.11 -20.97
CA VAL A 93 2.24 3.53 -19.77
C VAL A 93 3.75 3.55 -19.94
N GLY A 94 4.50 3.93 -18.91
CA GLY A 94 5.97 3.87 -18.95
C GLY A 94 6.59 3.63 -17.60
N GLY A 95 7.91 3.52 -17.57
CA GLY A 95 8.64 3.25 -16.34
C GLY A 95 10.14 3.07 -16.53
N ASP A 96 10.78 2.56 -15.49
CA ASP A 96 12.18 2.17 -15.54
C ASP A 96 12.34 0.69 -15.93
N VAL A 97 13.57 0.19 -15.86
CA VAL A 97 13.92 -1.19 -16.19
C VAL A 97 13.19 -2.23 -15.32
N ILE A 98 12.89 -1.92 -14.06
CA ILE A 98 12.16 -2.82 -13.16
C ILE A 98 10.70 -2.89 -13.60
N ASP A 99 10.09 -1.75 -13.92
CA ASP A 99 8.73 -1.68 -14.46
C ASP A 99 8.60 -2.45 -15.77
N LEU A 100 9.61 -2.36 -16.64
CA LEU A 100 9.65 -3.09 -17.91
C LEU A 100 9.64 -4.60 -17.70
N VAL A 101 10.57 -5.09 -16.87
CA VAL A 101 10.75 -6.52 -16.58
C VAL A 101 9.51 -7.08 -15.88
N SER A 102 8.94 -6.32 -14.95
CA SER A 102 7.69 -6.69 -14.27
C SER A 102 6.56 -6.94 -15.27
N ARG A 103 6.48 -6.14 -16.35
CA ARG A 103 5.44 -6.25 -17.38
C ARG A 103 5.75 -7.29 -18.45
N LEU A 104 6.99 -7.38 -18.91
CA LEU A 104 7.42 -8.38 -19.90
C LEU A 104 7.18 -9.81 -19.41
N TYR A 105 7.36 -10.04 -18.11
CA TYR A 105 7.26 -11.37 -17.51
C TYR A 105 6.07 -11.54 -16.56
N GLU A 106 5.22 -10.52 -16.40
CA GLU A 106 4.06 -10.53 -15.50
C GLU A 106 4.43 -10.90 -14.04
N ILE A 107 5.52 -10.33 -13.52
CA ILE A 107 6.05 -10.60 -12.18
C ILE A 107 5.98 -9.37 -11.27
N GLU A 108 5.82 -9.61 -9.97
CA GLU A 108 5.76 -8.56 -8.95
C GLU A 108 7.12 -7.89 -8.73
N PHE A 109 7.10 -6.62 -8.31
CA PHE A 109 8.29 -5.79 -8.09
C PHE A 109 9.43 -6.48 -7.31
N PRO A 110 9.20 -7.19 -6.19
CA PRO A 110 10.28 -7.85 -5.47
C PRO A 110 10.96 -8.96 -6.28
N VAL A 111 10.19 -9.69 -7.10
CA VAL A 111 10.68 -10.77 -7.97
C VAL A 111 11.46 -10.18 -9.14
N ALA A 112 10.99 -9.07 -9.72
CA ALA A 112 11.71 -8.35 -10.76
C ALA A 112 13.06 -7.79 -10.26
N VAL A 113 13.10 -7.25 -9.04
CA VAL A 113 14.33 -6.79 -8.40
C VAL A 113 15.32 -7.93 -8.19
N GLU A 114 14.86 -9.07 -7.68
CA GLU A 114 15.72 -10.24 -7.48
C GLU A 114 16.26 -10.80 -8.80
N PHE A 115 15.40 -10.95 -9.81
CA PHE A 115 15.79 -11.38 -11.15
C PHE A 115 16.86 -10.45 -11.76
N LEU A 116 16.65 -9.13 -11.70
CA LEU A 116 17.59 -8.16 -12.23
C LEU A 116 18.90 -8.13 -11.43
N GLN A 117 18.84 -8.32 -10.12
CA GLN A 117 20.03 -8.43 -9.27
C GLN A 117 20.88 -9.65 -9.65
N GLN A 118 20.25 -10.79 -9.95
CA GLN A 118 20.94 -11.98 -10.45
C GLN A 118 21.51 -11.74 -11.85
N ALA A 119 20.77 -11.04 -12.70
CA ALA A 119 21.21 -10.69 -14.05
C ALA A 119 22.42 -9.75 -14.10
N ILE A 120 22.63 -8.89 -13.08
CA ILE A 120 23.86 -8.09 -12.95
C ILE A 120 25.10 -9.00 -12.85
N HIS A 121 24.98 -10.08 -12.07
CA HIS A 121 26.09 -11.01 -11.82
C HIS A 121 26.20 -12.11 -12.89
N ASN A 122 25.10 -12.40 -13.59
CA ASN A 122 25.04 -13.37 -14.67
C ASN A 122 24.19 -12.84 -15.84
N PRO A 123 24.79 -12.05 -16.76
CA PRO A 123 24.07 -11.43 -17.88
C PRO A 123 23.39 -12.41 -18.84
N ALA A 124 23.81 -13.69 -18.86
CA ALA A 124 23.16 -14.72 -19.67
C ALA A 124 21.70 -14.97 -19.26
N LEU A 125 21.31 -14.61 -18.03
CA LEU A 125 19.94 -14.69 -17.53
C LEU A 125 18.97 -13.71 -18.24
N LEU A 126 19.48 -12.65 -18.87
CA LEU A 126 18.64 -11.72 -19.63
C LEU A 126 18.20 -12.29 -20.99
N GLY A 127 18.93 -13.28 -21.51
CA GLY A 127 18.65 -13.95 -22.77
C GLY A 127 18.00 -15.33 -22.59
N SER A 128 17.94 -15.86 -21.38
CA SER A 128 17.07 -17.00 -21.13
C SER A 128 15.64 -16.51 -21.33
N LYS A 129 14.90 -17.19 -22.19
CA LYS A 129 13.44 -17.14 -22.05
C LYS A 129 13.23 -17.58 -20.60
N LEU A 130 12.81 -16.66 -19.73
CA LEU A 130 11.83 -17.03 -18.74
C LEU A 130 10.73 -17.63 -19.61
N THR A 131 10.80 -18.96 -19.81
CA THR A 131 9.65 -19.73 -20.22
C THR A 131 8.55 -19.17 -19.35
N LYS A 132 7.39 -18.88 -19.94
CA LYS A 132 6.15 -18.89 -19.17
C LYS A 132 6.24 -20.20 -18.38
N VAL A 133 6.79 -20.14 -17.17
CA VAL A 133 6.68 -21.21 -16.20
C VAL A 133 5.19 -21.26 -16.14
N ALA A 134 4.70 -22.38 -16.67
CA ALA A 134 3.33 -22.62 -17.02
C ALA A 134 2.45 -22.01 -15.94
N ALA A 135 1.25 -21.58 -16.31
CA ALA A 135 0.16 -21.54 -15.36
C ALA A 135 0.25 -22.82 -14.50
N VAL A 136 0.90 -22.69 -13.35
CA VAL A 136 0.92 -23.73 -12.35
C VAL A 136 -0.49 -23.55 -11.84
N ALA A 137 -1.39 -24.41 -12.34
CA ALA A 137 -2.68 -24.66 -11.72
C ALA A 137 -2.46 -24.50 -10.22
N PRO A 138 -3.17 -23.58 -9.54
CA PRO A 138 -2.68 -22.84 -8.40
C PRO A 138 -1.99 -23.79 -7.43
N ALA A 139 -0.66 -23.94 -7.57
CA ALA A 139 0.11 -24.56 -6.54
C ALA A 139 0.00 -23.54 -5.44
N GLU A 140 -0.62 -23.96 -4.35
CA GLU A 140 -0.69 -23.22 -3.11
C GLU A 140 0.70 -22.64 -2.86
N ARG A 141 0.90 -21.36 -3.22
CA ARG A 141 2.11 -20.66 -2.83
C ARG A 141 1.98 -20.60 -1.32
N GLU A 142 2.72 -21.46 -0.63
CA GLU A 142 2.89 -21.38 0.81
C GLU A 142 3.23 -19.92 1.11
N TYR A 143 2.28 -19.21 1.72
CA TYR A 143 2.56 -17.95 2.38
C TYR A 143 3.48 -18.31 3.55
N LYS A 144 4.79 -18.43 3.35
CA LYS A 144 5.71 -18.49 4.47
C LYS A 144 5.80 -17.09 5.06
N SER A 145 4.90 -16.81 6.01
CA SER A 145 5.05 -15.65 6.86
C SER A 145 6.45 -15.69 7.46
N THR A 146 7.21 -14.60 7.32
CA THR A 146 8.48 -14.43 8.05
C THR A 146 8.23 -14.32 9.55
N LEU A 147 6.96 -14.27 9.98
CA LEU A 147 6.55 -14.28 11.36
C LEU A 147 6.23 -15.71 11.82
N THR A 148 6.86 -16.13 12.90
CA THR A 148 6.55 -17.39 13.57
C THR A 148 5.67 -17.12 14.78
N LEU A 149 4.54 -17.82 14.87
CA LEU A 149 3.69 -17.81 16.06
C LEU A 149 4.44 -18.51 17.21
N LEU A 150 4.51 -17.86 18.37
CA LEU A 150 5.08 -18.43 19.59
C LEU A 150 3.98 -18.89 20.55
N GLN A 151 2.95 -18.07 20.70
CA GLN A 151 1.84 -18.34 21.60
C GLN A 151 0.59 -17.62 21.12
N ALA A 152 -0.57 -18.26 21.29
CA ALA A 152 -1.88 -17.64 21.15
C ALA A 152 -2.71 -17.95 22.40
N GLY A 153 -3.56 -17.03 22.83
CA GLY A 153 -4.44 -17.23 23.98
C GLY A 153 -5.47 -16.11 24.12
N PRO A 154 -6.31 -16.15 25.18
CA PRO A 154 -7.31 -15.12 25.44
C PRO A 154 -6.72 -13.71 25.48
N VAL A 155 -7.48 -12.72 25.05
CA VAL A 155 -7.03 -11.32 25.05
C VAL A 155 -7.09 -10.75 26.48
N GLU A 156 -6.00 -10.88 27.21
CA GLU A 156 -5.85 -10.38 28.59
C GLU A 156 -4.83 -9.23 28.69
N HIS A 157 -3.97 -9.09 27.67
CA HIS A 157 -2.91 -8.11 27.66
C HIS A 157 -3.47 -6.68 27.67
N ALA A 158 -3.20 -5.93 28.75
CA ALA A 158 -3.79 -4.61 29.01
C ALA A 158 -3.63 -3.60 27.85
N ILE A 159 -2.49 -3.64 27.13
CA ILE A 159 -2.26 -2.76 25.96
C ILE A 159 -3.18 -3.13 24.78
N LEU A 160 -3.47 -4.42 24.57
CA LEU A 160 -4.35 -4.87 23.50
C LEU A 160 -5.82 -4.56 23.84
N LEU A 161 -6.21 -4.73 25.10
CA LEU A 161 -7.52 -4.28 25.59
C LEU A 161 -7.69 -2.76 25.45
N LYS A 162 -6.65 -1.98 25.79
CA LYS A 162 -6.64 -0.53 25.56
C LYS A 162 -6.73 -0.18 24.08
N TYR A 163 -6.07 -0.95 23.20
CA TYR A 163 -6.16 -0.76 21.76
C TYR A 163 -7.58 -1.01 21.23
N LEU A 164 -8.24 -2.11 21.62
CA LEU A 164 -9.64 -2.39 21.29
C LEU A 164 -10.57 -1.26 21.73
N ARG A 165 -10.43 -0.78 22.97
CA ARG A 165 -11.19 0.38 23.48
C ARG A 165 -10.93 1.64 22.67
N SER A 166 -9.68 1.89 22.27
CA SER A 166 -9.33 3.05 21.42
C SER A 166 -9.92 2.97 20.01
N ARG A 167 -10.26 1.75 19.56
CA ARG A 167 -10.99 1.49 18.33
C ARG A 167 -12.51 1.38 18.56
N ALA A 168 -12.99 1.88 19.71
CA ALA A 168 -14.39 1.91 20.11
C ALA A 168 -15.07 0.53 20.08
N ILE A 169 -14.30 -0.56 20.24
CA ILE A 169 -14.83 -1.92 20.32
C ILE A 169 -15.31 -2.19 21.75
N ASN A 170 -16.56 -2.64 21.88
CA ASN A 170 -17.11 -3.06 23.17
C ASN A 170 -16.59 -4.45 23.54
N LEU A 171 -15.80 -4.53 24.61
CA LEU A 171 -15.17 -5.76 25.06
C LEU A 171 -16.17 -6.81 25.56
N ASP A 172 -17.33 -6.38 26.09
CA ASP A 172 -18.34 -7.29 26.64
C ASP A 172 -19.02 -8.13 25.54
N LEU A 173 -18.89 -7.72 24.28
CA LEU A 173 -19.48 -8.39 23.12
C LEU A 173 -18.51 -9.38 22.46
N LEU A 174 -17.25 -9.44 22.89
CA LEU A 174 -16.22 -10.28 22.27
C LEU A 174 -16.32 -11.76 22.65
N SER A 175 -17.19 -12.11 23.59
CA SER A 175 -17.43 -13.51 23.99
C SER A 175 -17.85 -14.39 22.81
N GLY A 176 -18.58 -13.86 21.83
CA GLY A 176 -18.94 -14.58 20.61
C GLY A 176 -17.78 -14.79 19.61
N CYS A 177 -16.59 -14.28 19.91
CA CYS A 177 -15.39 -14.42 19.08
C CYS A 177 -14.20 -15.01 19.86
N SER A 178 -14.42 -15.60 21.04
CA SER A 178 -13.33 -16.11 21.90
C SER A 178 -12.41 -17.11 21.19
N ASP A 179 -12.98 -17.92 20.29
CA ASP A 179 -12.25 -18.98 19.58
C ASP A 179 -11.50 -18.46 18.34
N LEU A 180 -11.65 -17.18 18.02
CA LEU A 180 -11.08 -16.53 16.84
C LEU A 180 -10.12 -15.41 17.21
N LEU A 181 -10.53 -14.55 18.15
CA LEU A 181 -9.79 -13.38 18.59
C LEU A 181 -8.89 -13.73 19.76
N HIS A 182 -7.60 -13.75 19.49
CA HIS A 182 -6.58 -14.09 20.47
C HIS A 182 -5.60 -12.94 20.63
N GLN A 183 -4.92 -12.87 21.77
CA GLN A 183 -3.61 -12.23 21.80
C GLN A 183 -2.59 -13.22 21.25
N VAL A 184 -1.73 -12.76 20.36
CA VAL A 184 -0.68 -13.58 19.76
C VAL A 184 0.69 -12.98 20.07
N TYR A 185 1.64 -13.85 20.42
CA TYR A 185 3.05 -13.54 20.53
C TYR A 185 3.77 -14.15 19.34
N TYR A 186 4.65 -13.39 18.72
CA TYR A 186 5.32 -13.81 17.50
C TYR A 186 6.68 -13.19 17.34
N GLN A 187 7.52 -13.81 16.52
CA GLN A 187 8.87 -13.33 16.22
C GLN A 187 9.07 -13.24 14.71
N LEU A 188 9.95 -12.35 14.28
CA LEU A 188 10.41 -12.30 12.90
C LEU A 188 11.59 -13.27 12.74
N ALA A 189 11.61 -14.04 11.67
CA ALA A 189 12.71 -14.92 11.31
C ALA A 189 14.05 -14.18 11.37
N GLY A 190 15.04 -14.79 12.06
CA GLY A 190 16.36 -14.19 12.26
C GLY A 190 16.42 -13.04 13.28
N LYS A 191 15.35 -12.81 14.07
CA LYS A 191 15.36 -11.82 15.17
C LYS A 191 14.92 -12.44 16.48
N ASN A 192 15.66 -12.14 17.56
CA ASN A 192 15.34 -12.60 18.91
C ASN A 192 14.28 -11.73 19.62
N LYS A 193 13.72 -10.72 18.95
CA LYS A 193 12.71 -9.84 19.54
C LYS A 193 11.31 -10.45 19.40
N ILE A 194 10.65 -10.64 20.54
CA ILE A 194 9.24 -11.04 20.63
C ILE A 194 8.34 -9.81 20.45
N TYR A 195 7.33 -9.96 19.62
CA TYR A 195 6.25 -9.00 19.38
C TYR A 195 4.94 -9.58 19.86
N TYR A 196 3.93 -8.72 20.01
CA TYR A 196 2.57 -9.12 20.37
C TYR A 196 1.54 -8.31 19.58
N GLY A 197 0.35 -8.88 19.38
CA GLY A 197 -0.76 -8.25 18.69
C GLY A 197 -2.08 -8.96 18.96
N LEU A 198 -3.18 -8.38 18.48
CA LEU A 198 -4.42 -9.12 18.31
C LEU A 198 -4.26 -10.01 17.08
N GLY A 199 -4.52 -11.31 17.22
CA GLY A 199 -4.61 -12.25 16.12
C GLY A 199 -6.06 -12.67 15.93
N PHE A 200 -6.57 -12.55 14.72
CA PHE A 200 -7.87 -13.10 14.34
C PHE A 200 -7.66 -14.33 13.47
N LYS A 201 -8.16 -15.49 13.91
CA LYS A 201 -7.91 -16.77 13.26
C LYS A 201 -8.61 -16.85 11.90
N ASN A 202 -7.93 -17.40 10.90
CA ASN A 202 -8.49 -17.69 9.57
C ASN A 202 -8.76 -19.19 9.38
N ASN A 203 -9.43 -19.55 8.28
CA ASN A 203 -9.82 -20.93 8.00
C ASN A 203 -8.63 -21.89 7.81
N ALA A 204 -7.47 -21.38 7.37
CA ALA A 204 -6.24 -22.15 7.24
C ALA A 204 -5.45 -22.30 8.57
N GLY A 205 -6.00 -21.79 9.69
CA GLY A 205 -5.37 -21.88 11.00
C GLY A 205 -4.28 -20.83 11.27
N GLY A 206 -4.08 -19.88 10.36
CA GLY A 206 -3.25 -18.69 10.57
C GLY A 206 -3.99 -17.57 11.29
N TYR A 207 -3.29 -16.46 11.52
CA TYR A 207 -3.79 -15.27 12.22
C TYR A 207 -3.57 -14.00 11.39
N GLU A 208 -4.64 -13.24 11.21
CA GLU A 208 -4.54 -11.83 10.84
C GLU A 208 -4.19 -11.01 12.07
N VAL A 209 -3.03 -10.36 12.04
CA VAL A 209 -2.47 -9.64 13.18
C VAL A 209 -2.72 -8.16 13.06
N ARG A 210 -3.22 -7.55 14.13
CA ARG A 210 -3.37 -6.10 14.25
C ARG A 210 -2.90 -5.59 15.60
N THR A 211 -2.16 -4.49 15.55
CA THR A 211 -1.81 -3.67 16.72
C THR A 211 -1.73 -2.21 16.27
N TYR A 212 -1.34 -1.30 17.17
CA TYR A 212 -1.27 0.12 16.86
C TYR A 212 -0.38 0.39 15.64
N ASN A 213 -0.97 0.90 14.54
CA ASN A 213 -0.30 1.18 13.27
C ASN A 213 0.45 0.00 12.64
N PHE A 214 0.03 -1.25 12.90
CA PHE A 214 0.62 -2.43 12.30
C PHE A 214 -0.45 -3.46 11.95
N GLN A 215 -0.36 -3.99 10.73
CA GLN A 215 -1.18 -5.07 10.20
C GLN A 215 -0.26 -6.08 9.52
N SER A 216 -0.48 -7.36 9.76
CA SER A 216 0.30 -8.44 9.14
C SER A 216 -0.47 -9.76 9.21
N PHE A 217 0.09 -10.81 8.64
CA PHE A 217 -0.43 -12.17 8.68
C PHE A 217 0.63 -13.14 9.27
N ILE A 218 0.20 -14.10 10.09
CA ILE A 218 1.02 -15.20 10.62
C ILE A 218 0.39 -16.52 10.18
N GLY A 219 1.16 -17.41 9.56
CA GLY A 219 0.69 -18.74 9.15
C GLY A 219 1.33 -19.16 7.84
N SER A 220 1.00 -20.38 7.40
CA SER A 220 1.49 -20.98 6.15
C SER A 220 0.63 -20.62 4.93
N LYS A 221 -0.61 -20.18 5.14
CA LYS A 221 -1.57 -19.83 4.09
C LYS A 221 -2.49 -18.70 4.55
N LYS A 222 -2.45 -17.56 3.84
CA LYS A 222 -3.44 -16.49 4.05
C LYS A 222 -4.78 -16.99 3.53
N ASP A 223 -5.82 -16.81 4.32
CA ASP A 223 -7.16 -17.32 4.03
C ASP A 223 -8.24 -16.37 4.57
N VAL A 224 -9.47 -16.56 4.11
CA VAL A 224 -10.65 -15.90 4.68
C VAL A 224 -10.98 -16.48 6.06
N THR A 225 -11.83 -15.77 6.82
CA THR A 225 -12.49 -16.36 7.98
C THR A 225 -13.97 -16.53 7.69
N PHE A 226 -14.49 -17.74 7.86
CA PHE A 226 -15.90 -18.05 7.66
C PHE A 226 -16.54 -18.50 8.99
N LEU A 227 -17.67 -17.91 9.34
CA LEU A 227 -18.46 -18.27 10.51
C LEU A 227 -19.86 -18.64 10.08
N LYS A 228 -20.34 -19.79 10.54
CA LYS A 228 -21.68 -20.27 10.22
C LYS A 228 -22.71 -19.52 11.05
N GLY A 229 -23.71 -18.97 10.38
CA GLY A 229 -24.89 -18.34 10.96
C GLY A 229 -26.07 -19.31 11.05
N SER A 230 -27.15 -18.82 11.63
CA SER A 230 -28.43 -19.54 11.75
C SER A 230 -29.45 -19.15 10.69
N TRP A 231 -29.23 -18.04 9.98
CA TRP A 231 -30.16 -17.47 9.00
C TRP A 231 -29.57 -17.54 7.58
N PRO A 232 -30.41 -17.71 6.54
CA PRO A 232 -29.95 -17.70 5.16
C PRO A 232 -29.37 -16.33 4.78
N GLY A 233 -28.23 -16.36 4.10
CA GLY A 233 -27.54 -15.17 3.61
C GLY A 233 -26.16 -14.98 4.23
N LEU A 234 -25.36 -14.14 3.60
CA LEU A 234 -23.94 -13.95 3.89
C LEU A 234 -23.61 -12.48 4.12
N ALA A 235 -23.11 -12.12 5.30
CA ALA A 235 -22.51 -10.80 5.53
C ALA A 235 -21.01 -10.85 5.25
N VAL A 236 -20.53 -9.98 4.35
CA VAL A 236 -19.14 -9.94 3.89
C VAL A 236 -18.45 -8.70 4.44
N PHE A 237 -17.39 -8.89 5.23
CA PHE A 237 -16.57 -7.83 5.81
C PHE A 237 -15.17 -7.83 5.19
N GLU A 238 -14.55 -6.65 5.02
CA GLU A 238 -13.20 -6.56 4.45
C GLU A 238 -12.14 -7.08 5.43
N GLY A 239 -12.21 -6.66 6.70
CA GLY A 239 -11.34 -7.12 7.77
C GLY A 239 -12.08 -7.46 9.05
N PHE A 240 -11.40 -8.17 9.95
CA PHE A 240 -12.02 -8.58 11.22
C PHE A 240 -12.37 -7.40 12.12
N MET A 241 -11.67 -6.27 12.02
CA MET A 241 -12.01 -5.06 12.80
C MET A 241 -13.37 -4.50 12.41
N ASP A 242 -13.76 -4.61 11.14
CA ASP A 242 -15.07 -4.16 10.67
C ASP A 242 -16.17 -5.07 11.19
N TYR A 243 -15.91 -6.38 11.24
CA TYR A 243 -16.78 -7.34 11.90
C TYR A 243 -16.96 -7.05 13.40
N LEU A 244 -15.87 -6.81 14.14
CA LEU A 244 -15.96 -6.43 15.56
C LEU A 244 -16.69 -5.09 15.76
N SER A 245 -16.56 -4.19 14.78
CA SER A 245 -17.28 -2.90 14.78
C SER A 245 -18.77 -3.11 14.57
N ALA A 246 -19.15 -4.00 13.65
CA ALA A 246 -20.52 -4.43 13.45
C ALA A 246 -21.15 -4.97 14.75
N LEU A 247 -20.46 -5.89 15.44
CA LEU A 247 -20.91 -6.42 16.74
C LEU A 247 -21.16 -5.30 17.75
N THR A 248 -20.23 -4.34 17.84
CA THR A 248 -20.35 -3.19 18.73
C THR A 248 -21.51 -2.27 18.34
N TYR A 249 -21.66 -1.97 17.06
CA TYR A 249 -22.70 -1.10 16.53
C TYR A 249 -24.11 -1.65 16.81
N TRP A 250 -24.32 -2.94 16.55
CA TRP A 250 -25.59 -3.61 16.79
C TRP A 250 -25.75 -4.16 18.22
N LYS A 251 -24.75 -3.96 19.08
CA LYS A 251 -24.77 -4.39 20.49
C LYS A 251 -25.08 -5.88 20.65
N THR A 252 -24.43 -6.71 19.84
CA THR A 252 -24.64 -8.15 19.80
C THR A 252 -23.32 -8.91 19.86
N THR A 253 -23.33 -10.11 20.42
CA THR A 253 -22.16 -11.01 20.46
C THR A 253 -21.96 -11.79 19.17
N SER A 254 -23.01 -11.91 18.35
CA SER A 254 -22.95 -12.56 17.04
C SER A 254 -24.00 -11.99 16.09
N LEU A 255 -23.77 -12.20 14.79
CA LEU A 255 -24.73 -11.90 13.73
C LEU A 255 -25.44 -13.20 13.32
N LYS A 256 -26.68 -13.09 12.83
CA LYS A 256 -27.50 -14.26 12.50
C LYS A 256 -27.14 -14.90 11.16
N TYR A 257 -26.62 -14.11 10.22
CA TYR A 257 -26.21 -14.55 8.89
C TYR A 257 -24.88 -15.32 8.94
N ASP A 258 -24.58 -16.09 7.89
CA ASP A 258 -23.21 -16.57 7.66
C ASP A 258 -22.29 -15.34 7.53
N ILE A 259 -21.09 -15.41 8.10
CA ILE A 259 -20.13 -14.31 8.08
C ILE A 259 -18.91 -14.73 7.29
N LEU A 260 -18.53 -13.89 6.34
CA LEU A 260 -17.30 -14.01 5.59
C LEU A 260 -16.45 -12.77 5.83
N ILE A 261 -15.27 -12.96 6.41
CA ILE A 261 -14.28 -11.90 6.59
C ILE A 261 -13.18 -12.17 5.58
N LEU A 262 -13.01 -11.24 4.62
CA LEU A 262 -12.07 -11.41 3.52
C LEU A 262 -10.62 -11.41 4.00
N ASN A 263 -10.31 -10.69 5.09
CA ASN A 263 -8.95 -10.46 5.61
C ASN A 263 -8.01 -9.68 4.66
N SER A 264 -8.43 -9.49 3.41
CA SER A 264 -7.91 -8.56 2.41
C SER A 264 -8.78 -8.68 1.15
N THR A 265 -9.00 -7.58 0.42
CA THR A 265 -9.60 -7.61 -0.93
C THR A 265 -8.89 -8.57 -1.90
N ARG A 266 -7.62 -8.90 -1.66
CA ARG A 266 -6.87 -9.93 -2.42
C ARG A 266 -7.45 -11.34 -2.29
N MET A 267 -8.21 -11.62 -1.24
CA MET A 267 -8.84 -12.92 -1.01
C MET A 267 -10.16 -13.07 -1.79
N LEU A 268 -10.63 -12.02 -2.46
CA LEU A 268 -11.94 -12.00 -3.10
C LEU A 268 -12.13 -13.15 -4.10
N LYS A 269 -11.13 -13.43 -4.93
CA LYS A 269 -11.18 -14.54 -5.89
C LYS A 269 -11.31 -15.91 -5.21
N ALA A 270 -10.61 -16.12 -4.09
CA ALA A 270 -10.70 -17.35 -3.32
C ALA A 270 -12.02 -17.46 -2.54
N ALA A 271 -12.63 -16.32 -2.20
CA ALA A 271 -13.88 -16.24 -1.48
C ALA A 271 -15.13 -16.42 -2.37
N LEU A 272 -15.00 -16.21 -3.69
CA LEU A 272 -16.11 -16.31 -4.66
C LEU A 272 -16.95 -17.58 -4.53
N PRO A 273 -16.39 -18.80 -4.42
CA PRO A 273 -17.21 -20.00 -4.29
C PRO A 273 -18.13 -19.97 -3.05
N ILE A 274 -17.67 -19.36 -1.95
CA ILE A 274 -18.49 -19.19 -0.74
C ILE A 274 -19.59 -18.16 -1.00
N ILE A 275 -19.24 -17.02 -1.60
CA ILE A 275 -20.18 -15.93 -1.94
C ILE A 275 -21.29 -16.45 -2.87
N LEU A 276 -20.93 -17.21 -3.91
CA LEU A 276 -21.88 -17.71 -4.90
C LEU A 276 -22.74 -18.89 -4.41
N SER A 277 -22.41 -19.48 -3.26
CA SER A 277 -23.21 -20.54 -2.64
C SER A 277 -24.40 -20.03 -1.81
N GLN A 278 -24.55 -18.71 -1.70
CA GLN A 278 -25.45 -18.09 -0.73
C GLN A 278 -26.65 -17.44 -1.43
N PRO A 279 -27.84 -17.48 -0.82
CA PRO A 279 -29.05 -16.95 -1.45
C PRO A 279 -29.06 -15.42 -1.54
N HIS A 280 -28.36 -14.75 -0.62
CA HIS A 280 -28.26 -13.29 -0.57
C HIS A 280 -26.94 -12.86 0.07
N VAL A 281 -26.32 -11.80 -0.45
CA VAL A 281 -25.05 -11.24 0.02
C VAL A 281 -25.24 -9.81 0.51
N TYR A 282 -24.80 -9.56 1.75
CA TYR A 282 -24.81 -8.26 2.42
C TYR A 282 -23.36 -7.75 2.53
N SER A 283 -23.00 -6.75 1.74
CA SER A 283 -21.62 -6.22 1.67
C SER A 283 -21.37 -5.13 2.72
N PHE A 284 -20.28 -5.28 3.47
CA PHE A 284 -19.74 -4.31 4.44
C PHE A 284 -18.25 -4.04 4.16
N LEU A 285 -17.91 -3.80 2.89
CA LEU A 285 -16.54 -3.47 2.45
C LEU A 285 -16.22 -1.99 2.57
N ASP A 286 -14.93 -1.64 2.54
CA ASP A 286 -14.47 -0.27 2.76
C ASP A 286 -14.97 0.69 1.67
N ASN A 287 -15.18 1.96 2.04
CA ASN A 287 -15.49 3.06 1.12
C ASN A 287 -14.23 3.64 0.45
N ASP A 288 -13.12 2.88 0.41
CA ASP A 288 -11.93 3.23 -0.37
C ASP A 288 -11.97 2.62 -1.78
N GLN A 289 -11.02 3.00 -2.64
CA GLN A 289 -11.01 2.53 -4.03
C GLN A 289 -10.99 0.99 -4.13
N SER A 290 -10.26 0.30 -3.25
CA SER A 290 -10.15 -1.16 -3.30
C SER A 290 -11.46 -1.82 -2.83
N GLY A 291 -12.07 -1.31 -1.76
CA GLY A 291 -13.35 -1.80 -1.25
C GLY A 291 -14.52 -1.53 -2.20
N LEU A 292 -14.53 -0.38 -2.88
CA LEU A 292 -15.51 -0.04 -3.92
C LEU A 292 -15.40 -0.98 -5.13
N GLN A 293 -14.20 -1.22 -5.64
CA GLN A 293 -13.96 -2.16 -6.74
C GLN A 293 -14.37 -3.59 -6.35
N ALA A 294 -14.04 -4.02 -5.13
CA ALA A 294 -14.45 -5.33 -4.63
C ALA A 294 -15.99 -5.43 -4.49
N THR A 295 -16.65 -4.36 -4.06
CA THR A 295 -18.12 -4.30 -3.94
C THR A 295 -18.80 -4.42 -5.30
N GLU A 296 -18.33 -3.68 -6.31
CA GLU A 296 -18.86 -3.78 -7.67
C GLU A 296 -18.64 -5.18 -8.26
N PHE A 297 -17.45 -5.74 -8.08
CA PHE A 297 -17.16 -7.09 -8.55
C PHE A 297 -18.08 -8.14 -7.92
N ILE A 298 -18.32 -8.08 -6.60
CA ILE A 298 -19.27 -9.00 -5.94
C ILE A 298 -20.68 -8.80 -6.49
N LYS A 299 -21.12 -7.55 -6.64
CA LYS A 299 -22.44 -7.22 -7.18
C LYS A 299 -22.64 -7.80 -8.57
N GLU A 300 -21.69 -7.61 -9.48
CA GLU A 300 -21.72 -8.17 -10.83
C GLU A 300 -21.81 -9.71 -10.79
N LYS A 301 -20.99 -10.38 -9.97
CA LYS A 301 -21.03 -11.83 -9.84
C LYS A 301 -22.32 -12.36 -9.21
N CYS A 302 -22.91 -11.64 -8.26
CA CYS A 302 -24.22 -11.98 -7.75
C CYS A 302 -25.30 -11.84 -8.83
N GLN A 303 -25.28 -10.77 -9.63
CA GLN A 303 -26.22 -10.55 -10.73
C GLN A 303 -26.13 -11.63 -11.81
N GLU A 304 -24.91 -12.01 -12.21
CA GLU A 304 -24.65 -13.10 -13.18
C GLU A 304 -25.21 -14.46 -12.73
N ASN A 305 -25.35 -14.68 -11.41
CA ASN A 305 -25.76 -15.96 -10.82
C ASN A 305 -27.14 -15.89 -10.13
N GLU A 306 -27.92 -14.84 -10.38
CA GLU A 306 -29.26 -14.63 -9.79
C GLU A 306 -29.29 -14.62 -8.25
N ILE A 307 -28.20 -14.15 -7.63
CA ILE A 307 -28.06 -14.03 -6.17
C ILE A 307 -28.46 -12.63 -5.73
N GLY A 308 -29.23 -12.53 -4.64
CA GLY A 308 -29.59 -11.26 -4.06
C GLY A 308 -28.37 -10.51 -3.51
N PHE A 309 -28.28 -9.20 -3.72
CA PHE A 309 -27.15 -8.39 -3.26
C PHE A 309 -27.61 -7.09 -2.62
N THR A 310 -27.03 -6.73 -1.48
CA THR A 310 -27.27 -5.46 -0.79
C THR A 310 -25.96 -4.86 -0.29
N ASN A 311 -25.68 -3.63 -0.71
CA ASN A 311 -24.55 -2.87 -0.18
C ASN A 311 -24.96 -2.12 1.09
N HIS A 312 -24.30 -2.39 2.22
CA HIS A 312 -24.50 -1.72 3.50
C HIS A 312 -23.45 -0.65 3.81
N SER A 313 -22.57 -0.31 2.86
CA SER A 313 -21.53 0.70 3.08
C SER A 313 -22.07 2.11 3.39
N GLU A 314 -23.34 2.35 3.09
CA GLU A 314 -24.08 3.56 3.50
C GLU A 314 -24.22 3.70 5.04
N ILE A 315 -24.13 2.62 5.83
CA ILE A 315 -24.17 2.69 7.30
C ILE A 315 -23.04 3.57 7.83
N TYR A 316 -21.87 3.50 7.19
CA TYR A 316 -20.68 4.30 7.51
C TYR A 316 -20.39 5.29 6.39
N LYS A 317 -21.45 5.86 5.78
CA LYS A 317 -21.32 6.93 4.79
C LYS A 317 -20.49 8.07 5.35
N GLY A 318 -19.53 8.53 4.55
CA GLY A 318 -18.64 9.59 4.95
C GLY A 318 -17.63 9.15 5.99
N TYR A 319 -17.33 7.85 6.09
CA TYR A 319 -16.19 7.23 6.78
C TYR A 319 -15.51 6.22 5.85
N LYS A 320 -14.22 5.94 6.08
CA LYS A 320 -13.44 5.03 5.24
C LYS A 320 -13.89 3.58 5.41
N ASP A 321 -14.06 3.15 6.66
CA ASP A 321 -14.47 1.79 7.03
C ASP A 321 -15.44 1.83 8.21
N PHE A 322 -15.97 0.67 8.60
CA PHE A 322 -16.96 0.56 9.69
C PHE A 322 -16.32 0.98 11.04
N ASN A 323 -15.04 0.68 11.24
CA ASN A 323 -14.37 1.00 12.49
C ASN A 323 -14.07 2.50 12.65
N ASP A 324 -13.87 3.21 11.54
CA ASP A 324 -13.73 4.65 11.49
C ASP A 324 -15.03 5.37 11.86
N LEU A 325 -16.20 4.85 11.47
CA LEU A 325 -17.50 5.32 11.97
C LEU A 325 -17.57 5.26 13.51
N LEU A 326 -17.23 4.10 14.10
CA LEU A 326 -17.32 3.94 15.56
C LEU A 326 -16.38 4.85 16.34
N THR A 327 -15.20 5.11 15.79
CA THR A 327 -14.22 5.97 16.43
C THR A 327 -14.48 7.45 16.19
N ASN A 328 -15.54 7.79 15.45
CA ASN A 328 -15.81 9.13 14.92
C ASN A 328 -14.55 9.72 14.25
N SER A 329 -13.74 8.83 13.68
CA SER A 329 -12.59 9.21 12.89
C SER A 329 -13.15 9.58 11.54
N ALA A 330 -13.61 10.83 11.39
CA ALA A 330 -13.97 11.36 10.08
C ALA A 330 -12.88 10.93 9.10
N PRO A 331 -13.26 10.44 7.89
CA PRO A 331 -12.34 9.87 6.93
C PRO A 331 -11.25 10.91 6.83
N PRO A 332 -9.97 10.52 6.99
CA PRO A 332 -8.89 11.48 6.94
C PRO A 332 -9.15 12.32 5.70
N ARG A 333 -9.53 13.60 5.93
CA ARG A 333 -10.03 14.57 4.94
C ARG A 333 -9.37 14.20 3.62
N PRO A 334 -10.10 13.66 2.62
CA PRO A 334 -9.60 12.67 1.67
C PRO A 334 -8.14 12.99 1.45
N LEU A 335 -7.25 12.15 2.01
CA LEU A 335 -5.86 12.23 1.62
C LEU A 335 -5.94 12.30 0.10
N PRO A 336 -5.45 13.38 -0.56
CA PRO A 336 -5.53 13.50 -2.00
C PRO A 336 -5.09 12.15 -2.52
N GLY A 337 -6.02 11.47 -3.21
CA GLY A 337 -6.06 10.02 -3.22
C GLY A 337 -4.68 9.44 -3.37
N THR A 338 -4.37 8.36 -2.66
CA THR A 338 -3.29 7.47 -3.10
C THR A 338 -3.73 6.76 -4.38
N SER A 339 -4.17 7.52 -5.39
CA SER A 339 -3.88 7.15 -6.75
C SER A 339 -2.36 7.25 -6.84
N LYS A 340 -1.75 6.30 -7.53
CA LYS A 340 -0.38 6.49 -8.00
C LYS A 340 -0.27 7.61 -9.06
N ASP A 341 -1.32 8.43 -9.25
CA ASP A 341 -1.48 9.37 -10.37
C ASP A 341 -1.78 10.84 -10.00
N THR A 342 -1.98 11.19 -8.72
CA THR A 342 -2.17 12.58 -8.30
C THR A 342 -1.13 13.01 -7.27
N VAL A 343 0.12 13.16 -7.74
CA VAL A 343 0.94 14.33 -7.34
C VAL A 343 -0.01 15.53 -7.40
N SER A 344 -0.34 16.16 -6.26
CA SER A 344 -1.33 17.23 -6.21
C SER A 344 -1.00 18.25 -7.30
N GLU A 345 -1.98 18.74 -8.06
CA GLU A 345 -1.74 19.72 -9.14
C GLU A 345 -0.87 20.89 -8.67
N ILE A 346 -1.01 21.25 -7.39
CA ILE A 346 -0.16 22.20 -6.68
C ILE A 346 1.30 21.78 -6.77
N SER A 347 1.70 20.59 -6.28
CA SER A 347 3.09 20.12 -6.39
C SER A 347 3.59 19.90 -7.84
N LYS A 348 2.70 19.59 -8.80
CA LYS A 348 3.06 19.55 -10.24
C LYS A 348 3.38 20.94 -10.78
N ASN A 349 2.80 22.00 -10.24
CA ASN A 349 2.93 23.38 -10.74
C ASN A 349 3.67 24.34 -9.79
N SER A 350 3.99 23.93 -8.57
CA SER A 350 4.62 24.77 -7.54
C SER A 350 5.99 25.25 -7.97
N LYS A 351 6.12 26.58 -8.03
CA LYS A 351 7.37 27.27 -8.33
C LYS A 351 8.33 27.29 -7.13
N TRP A 352 7.82 27.26 -5.89
CA TRP A 352 8.63 27.44 -4.68
C TRP A 352 8.58 26.21 -3.76
N TRP A 353 9.74 25.86 -3.19
CA TRP A 353 9.93 24.66 -2.39
C TRP A 353 10.82 24.91 -1.18
N LEU A 354 10.46 24.36 -0.02
CA LEU A 354 11.25 24.41 1.21
C LEU A 354 11.62 23.00 1.66
N TRP A 355 12.91 22.70 1.70
CA TRP A 355 13.48 21.48 2.26
C TRP A 355 13.93 21.73 3.68
N VAL A 356 13.59 20.83 4.60
CA VAL A 356 13.89 20.99 6.02
C VAL A 356 14.43 19.70 6.61
N ILE A 357 15.52 19.81 7.36
CA ILE A 357 16.03 18.80 8.25
C ILE A 357 15.76 19.27 9.67
N PHE A 358 15.05 18.47 10.47
CA PHE A 358 14.73 18.84 11.85
C PHE A 358 15.86 18.46 12.81
N ARG A 359 16.09 19.27 13.86
CA ARG A 359 16.90 18.90 15.03
C ARG A 359 16.12 17.84 15.81
N GLU A 360 16.64 16.63 15.95
CA GLU A 360 15.94 15.60 16.72
C GLU A 360 15.92 15.94 18.22
N MET A 361 14.75 15.82 18.87
CA MET A 361 14.71 15.34 20.25
C MET A 361 15.11 13.87 20.21
N GLN A 362 16.15 13.51 20.96
CA GLN A 362 16.82 12.21 20.91
C GLN A 362 15.84 11.03 20.97
N PHE A 363 15.86 10.18 19.94
CA PHE A 363 15.35 8.82 20.04
C PHE A 363 16.46 7.85 19.66
N THR A 364 16.88 7.03 20.62
CA THR A 364 17.84 5.97 20.37
C THR A 364 17.12 4.69 19.96
N LYS A 365 17.54 4.12 18.83
CA LYS A 365 17.28 2.73 18.50
C LYS A 365 18.64 2.10 18.25
N ASP A 366 19.03 1.18 19.13
CA ASP A 366 20.32 0.48 19.06
C ASP A 366 21.55 1.43 19.11
N GLY A 367 21.43 2.59 19.77
CA GLY A 367 22.51 3.58 19.91
C GLY A 367 22.74 4.49 18.69
N VAL A 368 21.99 4.31 17.60
CA VAL A 368 22.11 5.13 16.38
C VAL A 368 20.97 6.14 16.33
N GLY A 369 21.32 7.43 16.36
CA GLY A 369 20.38 8.53 16.09
C GLY A 369 20.07 8.63 14.60
N PHE A 370 18.85 8.99 14.24
CA PHE A 370 18.48 9.22 12.84
C PHE A 370 18.32 10.72 12.60
N THR A 371 17.96 11.15 11.40
CA THR A 371 17.60 12.55 11.18
C THR A 371 16.46 12.60 10.18
N LYS A 372 15.36 13.25 10.55
CA LYS A 372 14.18 13.35 9.69
C LYS A 372 14.34 14.53 8.73
N PHE A 373 14.32 14.25 7.44
CA PHE A 373 14.18 15.25 6.38
C PHE A 373 12.73 15.28 5.85
N THR A 374 12.24 16.45 5.44
CA THR A 374 10.89 16.65 4.89
C THR A 374 10.90 17.84 3.92
N TRP A 375 10.02 17.83 2.92
CA TRP A 375 9.85 18.93 1.96
C TRP A 375 8.44 19.50 2.00
N PHE A 376 8.35 20.79 1.71
CA PHE A 376 7.11 21.58 1.68
C PHE A 376 7.07 22.38 0.37
N SER A 377 5.87 22.53 -0.20
CA SER A 377 5.62 23.45 -1.31
C SER A 377 4.32 24.20 -1.05
N PHE A 378 4.23 25.41 -1.56
CA PHE A 378 3.02 26.24 -1.56
C PHE A 378 2.70 26.65 -3.00
N ASN A 379 1.57 27.31 -3.23
CA ASN A 379 1.10 27.77 -4.54
C ASN A 379 2.21 28.35 -5.46
N SER A 380 1.97 28.38 -6.77
CA SER A 380 2.97 28.72 -7.79
C SER A 380 3.25 30.22 -7.99
N ASP A 381 2.52 31.09 -7.28
CA ASP A 381 2.59 32.55 -7.37
C ASP A 381 3.57 33.17 -6.36
N ALA A 382 3.73 34.50 -6.36
CA ALA A 382 4.64 35.19 -5.45
C ALA A 382 4.24 35.05 -3.96
N SER A 383 2.96 34.79 -3.67
CA SER A 383 2.47 34.58 -2.31
C SER A 383 3.00 33.27 -1.70
N GLY A 384 3.21 32.23 -2.52
CA GLY A 384 3.80 30.96 -2.08
C GLY A 384 5.22 31.08 -1.53
N TYR A 385 6.05 31.96 -2.10
CA TYR A 385 7.39 32.22 -1.60
C TYR A 385 7.36 32.84 -0.19
N GLN A 386 6.51 33.84 0.02
CA GLN A 386 6.35 34.51 1.33
C GLN A 386 5.78 33.57 2.40
N ALA A 387 4.83 32.71 2.02
CA ALA A 387 4.28 31.70 2.92
C ALA A 387 5.34 30.68 3.39
N LEU A 388 6.23 30.23 2.49
CA LEU A 388 7.33 29.33 2.85
C LEU A 388 8.37 30.01 3.76
N LEU A 389 8.63 31.30 3.58
CA LEU A 389 9.49 32.09 4.46
C LEU A 389 8.90 32.20 5.88
N GLN A 390 7.63 32.57 5.99
CA GLN A 390 6.92 32.64 7.29
C GLN A 390 6.85 31.27 7.97
N PHE A 391 6.58 30.22 7.20
CA PHE A 391 6.55 28.86 7.73
C PHE A 391 7.92 28.44 8.24
N ARG A 392 9.00 28.64 7.46
CA ARG A 392 10.38 28.40 7.91
C ARG A 392 10.68 29.12 9.22
N GLN A 393 10.34 30.41 9.31
CA GLN A 393 10.53 31.20 10.53
C GLN A 393 9.80 30.58 11.72
N SER A 394 8.56 30.10 11.54
CA SER A 394 7.77 29.44 12.60
C SER A 394 8.36 28.11 13.11
N LEU A 395 9.27 27.50 12.34
CA LEU A 395 9.94 26.28 12.76
C LEU A 395 11.11 26.56 13.72
N GLU A 396 11.64 27.79 13.75
CA GLU A 396 12.63 28.30 14.71
C GLU A 396 13.75 27.29 15.03
N SER A 397 14.03 27.04 16.32
CA SER A 397 15.07 26.15 16.84
C SER A 397 14.84 24.66 16.59
N LYS A 398 13.76 24.29 15.88
CA LYS A 398 13.41 22.89 15.59
C LYS A 398 14.06 22.40 14.30
N ILE A 399 14.63 23.29 13.48
CA ILE A 399 15.31 22.92 12.23
C ILE A 399 16.81 22.93 12.44
N LYS A 400 17.48 21.91 11.89
CA LYS A 400 18.95 21.79 11.86
C LYS A 400 19.51 22.41 10.60
N TYR A 401 18.74 22.33 9.52
CA TYR A 401 19.13 22.76 8.20
C TYR A 401 17.90 22.95 7.31
N TYR A 402 17.98 23.89 6.37
CA TYR A 402 16.96 24.07 5.34
C TYR A 402 17.54 24.53 4.01
N ARG A 403 16.78 24.30 2.92
CA ARG A 403 16.97 24.93 1.61
C ARG A 403 15.63 25.44 1.09
N LEU A 404 15.58 26.71 0.70
CA LEU A 404 14.47 27.31 -0.04
C LEU A 404 14.88 27.42 -1.51
N CYS A 405 14.06 26.87 -2.39
CA CYS A 405 14.38 26.69 -3.80
C CYS A 405 13.27 27.22 -4.72
N GLU A 406 13.67 27.72 -5.88
CA GLU A 406 12.82 28.00 -7.05
C GLU A 406 12.95 26.86 -8.05
N ARG A 407 11.84 26.36 -8.57
CA ARG A 407 11.83 25.38 -9.64
C ARG A 407 12.03 26.08 -10.98
N THR A 408 13.06 25.69 -11.73
CA THR A 408 13.45 26.36 -12.98
C THR A 408 12.90 25.65 -14.22
N LYS A 409 13.07 24.32 -14.33
CA LYS A 409 12.52 23.51 -15.44
C LYS A 409 12.33 22.06 -15.00
N GLY A 410 11.15 21.48 -15.21
CA GLY A 410 10.89 20.08 -14.84
C GLY A 410 11.09 19.82 -13.34
N ARG A 411 12.07 18.98 -12.98
CA ARG A 411 12.48 18.70 -11.59
C ARG A 411 13.78 19.41 -11.18
N ASP A 412 14.24 20.38 -11.96
CA ASP A 412 15.44 21.16 -11.65
C ASP A 412 15.09 22.32 -10.70
N PHE A 413 15.98 22.56 -9.72
CA PHE A 413 15.79 23.56 -8.68
C PHE A 413 17.01 24.48 -8.56
N LYS A 414 16.75 25.79 -8.49
CA LYS A 414 17.72 26.81 -8.09
C LYS A 414 17.56 27.07 -6.60
N ILE A 415 18.65 26.93 -5.84
CA ILE A 415 18.67 27.27 -4.42
C ILE A 415 18.67 28.80 -4.31
N LEU A 416 17.71 29.35 -3.57
CA LEU A 416 17.58 30.77 -3.31
C LEU A 416 18.18 31.13 -1.95
N GLU A 417 17.97 30.27 -0.96
CA GLU A 417 18.44 30.45 0.41
C GLU A 417 18.72 29.07 1.01
N GLU A 418 19.83 28.92 1.73
CA GLU A 418 20.08 27.74 2.54
C GLU A 418 20.78 28.14 3.84
N GLY A 419 20.58 27.36 4.89
CA GLY A 419 21.14 27.70 6.19
C GLY A 419 21.09 26.57 7.18
N HIS A 420 22.08 26.57 8.07
CA HIS A 420 22.07 25.80 9.31
C HIS A 420 21.51 26.68 10.41
N VAL A 421 20.44 26.21 11.07
CA VAL A 421 19.84 26.90 12.23
C VAL A 421 20.29 26.21 13.47
#